data_AF-A0A942V1P3-F1
#
_entry.id   AF-A0A942V1P3-F1
#
_cell.length_a   1.000
_cell.length_b   1.000
_cell.length_c   1.000
_cell.angle_alpha   90.00
_cell.angle_beta   90.00
_cell.angle_gamma   90.00
#
_symmetry.space_group_name_H-M   'P 1'
#
loop_
_entity.id
_entity.type
_entity.pdbx_description
1 polymer ?
#
loop_
_entity_poly.entity_id
_entity_poly.type
_entity_poly.pdbx_seq_one_letter_code
_entity_poly.pdbx_strand_id
1 'polypeptide(L)'
;MNNMRKNDTQKRGFTLAETLITITIIGVVMALMLRAINRVNPDKDKIQFIKTYHALESVIADVINDPKKYDQSFYTDEELAEMTPDSIHIDFRYKPYETAKVTYIDDNGKEQTKGLDSQTGKGTALTQDNAICYFIADQLNTIGGINCENNNGITINGKKVGGVNMRLSTGVCLNNFQGVDDKGFNNPVIDPNCEGTGSDNAYVIHIYKDGKMTVPSKAACNSNGGDCNTRNQDKAFEWMQNQTQLNDKK
;
A
#
# COMPACT_ATOMS: atom_id res chain seq x y z
N MET A 1 79.84 -21.78 13.68
CA MET A 1 78.48 -22.31 13.45
C MET A 1 77.52 -21.13 13.35
N ASN A 2 76.85 -20.97 12.20
CA ASN A 2 75.42 -20.60 12.07
C ASN A 2 75.13 -20.13 10.64
N ASN A 3 74.68 -21.08 9.81
CA ASN A 3 74.04 -20.82 8.53
C ASN A 3 72.63 -20.26 8.78
N MET A 4 72.45 -18.95 8.71
CA MET A 4 71.12 -18.36 8.55
C MET A 4 70.68 -18.52 7.09
N ARG A 5 69.87 -19.55 6.81
CA ARG A 5 69.05 -19.62 5.59
C ARG A 5 68.03 -18.49 5.63
N LYS A 6 68.23 -17.46 4.80
CA LYS A 6 67.15 -16.52 4.45
C LYS A 6 66.14 -17.26 3.59
N ASN A 7 64.94 -17.48 4.12
CA ASN A 7 63.79 -17.87 3.31
C ASN A 7 63.24 -16.61 2.64
N ASP A 8 63.60 -16.40 1.38
CA ASP A 8 62.96 -15.40 0.53
C ASP A 8 61.55 -15.87 0.18
N THR A 9 60.57 -15.44 0.96
CA THR A 9 59.14 -15.54 0.59
C THR A 9 58.90 -14.58 -0.58
N GLN A 10 59.10 -15.10 -1.79
CA GLN A 10 58.94 -14.39 -3.04
C GLN A 10 57.48 -13.89 -3.17
N LYS A 11 57.25 -12.59 -2.95
CA LYS A 11 55.95 -11.96 -3.25
C LYS A 11 55.77 -11.96 -4.76
N ARG A 12 54.99 -12.90 -5.29
CA ARG A 12 54.64 -12.97 -6.71
C ARG A 12 53.63 -11.87 -7.02
N GLY A 13 54.08 -10.85 -7.75
CA GLY A 13 53.19 -9.86 -8.36
C GLY A 13 52.50 -10.47 -9.57
N PHE A 14 51.22 -10.16 -9.76
CA PHE A 14 50.48 -10.56 -10.97
C PHE A 14 51.13 -9.96 -12.21
N THR A 15 51.17 -10.76 -13.28
CA THR A 15 51.70 -10.28 -14.55
C THR A 15 50.70 -9.31 -15.19
N LEU A 16 51.20 -8.32 -15.94
CA LEU A 16 50.35 -7.36 -16.66
C LEU A 16 49.36 -8.07 -17.62
N ALA A 17 49.78 -9.22 -18.17
CA ALA A 17 48.95 -10.07 -19.02
C ALA A 17 47.78 -10.70 -18.24
N GLU A 18 48.01 -11.23 -17.03
CA GLU A 18 46.94 -11.76 -16.18
C GLU A 18 45.92 -10.67 -15.80
N THR A 19 46.37 -9.45 -15.53
CA THR A 19 45.47 -8.33 -15.26
C THR A 19 44.64 -7.93 -16.49
N LEU A 20 45.21 -7.98 -17.70
CA LEU A 20 44.47 -7.68 -18.94
C LEU A 20 43.41 -8.75 -19.26
N ILE A 21 43.79 -10.02 -19.11
CA ILE A 21 42.88 -11.15 -19.35
C ILE A 21 41.72 -11.12 -18.35
N THR A 22 41.99 -10.87 -17.07
CA THR A 22 40.95 -10.81 -16.03
C THR A 22 39.97 -9.65 -16.25
N ILE A 23 40.44 -8.45 -16.59
CA ILE A 23 39.56 -7.32 -16.91
C ILE A 23 38.69 -7.62 -18.14
N THR A 24 39.25 -8.30 -19.15
CA THR A 24 38.52 -8.70 -20.35
C THR A 24 37.42 -9.71 -20.02
N ILE A 25 37.71 -10.72 -19.20
CA ILE A 25 36.72 -11.70 -18.75
C ILE A 25 35.61 -11.01 -17.95
N ILE A 26 35.95 -10.13 -17.01
CA ILE A 26 34.96 -9.37 -16.22
C ILE A 26 34.08 -8.52 -17.15
N GLY A 27 34.66 -7.85 -18.15
CA GLY A 27 33.92 -7.04 -19.13
C GLY A 27 32.90 -7.85 -19.92
N VAL A 28 33.28 -9.04 -20.39
CA VAL A 28 32.35 -9.95 -21.11
C VAL A 28 31.25 -10.46 -20.18
N VAL A 29 31.57 -10.86 -18.95
CA VAL A 29 30.58 -11.34 -17.97
C VAL A 29 29.59 -10.23 -17.60
N MET A 30 30.06 -9.02 -17.32
CA MET A 30 29.21 -7.85 -17.03
C MET A 30 28.29 -7.52 -18.21
N ALA A 31 28.78 -7.55 -19.44
CA ALA A 31 27.97 -7.28 -20.63
C ALA A 31 26.83 -8.30 -20.81
N LEU A 32 27.07 -9.58 -20.49
CA LEU A 32 26.04 -10.61 -20.51
C LEU A 32 25.05 -10.45 -19.34
N MET A 33 25.55 -10.13 -18.15
CA MET A 33 24.72 -9.92 -16.96
C MET A 33 23.81 -8.69 -17.09
N LEU A 34 24.26 -7.58 -17.69
CA LEU A 34 23.45 -6.39 -17.94
C LEU A 34 22.17 -6.71 -18.74
N ARG A 35 22.27 -7.55 -19.78
CA ARG A 35 21.11 -7.97 -20.57
C ARG A 35 20.17 -8.86 -19.77
N ALA A 36 20.72 -9.75 -18.95
CA ALA A 36 19.92 -10.58 -18.05
C ALA A 36 19.17 -9.70 -17.04
N ILE A 37 19.88 -8.84 -16.31
CA ILE A 37 19.32 -7.92 -15.30
C ILE A 37 18.23 -7.03 -15.91
N ASN A 38 18.46 -6.43 -17.08
CA ASN A 38 17.47 -5.58 -17.73
C ASN A 38 16.22 -6.35 -18.20
N ARG A 39 16.29 -7.67 -18.39
CA ARG A 39 15.15 -8.52 -18.76
C ARG A 39 14.31 -8.96 -17.55
N VAL A 40 14.90 -8.96 -16.36
CA VAL A 40 14.24 -9.39 -15.10
C VAL A 40 14.05 -8.24 -14.12
N ASN A 41 14.11 -6.99 -14.55
CA ASN A 41 13.78 -5.89 -13.67
C ASN A 41 12.25 -5.68 -13.70
N PRO A 42 11.51 -6.20 -12.70
CA PRO A 42 10.06 -6.06 -12.72
C PRO A 42 9.69 -4.60 -12.52
N ASP A 43 8.51 -4.22 -13.01
CA ASP A 43 7.94 -2.92 -12.64
C ASP A 43 7.72 -2.89 -11.12
N LYS A 44 8.51 -2.05 -10.44
CA LYS A 44 8.50 -1.92 -8.98
C LYS A 44 7.13 -1.43 -8.49
N ASP A 45 6.54 -0.48 -9.20
CA ASP A 45 5.26 0.14 -8.83
C ASP A 45 4.14 -0.91 -8.98
N LYS A 46 4.18 -1.69 -10.05
CA LYS A 46 3.29 -2.85 -10.24
C LYS A 46 3.40 -3.86 -9.10
N ILE A 47 4.62 -4.29 -8.75
CA ILE A 47 4.82 -5.27 -7.68
C ILE A 47 4.34 -4.73 -6.34
N GLN A 48 4.68 -3.48 -6.02
CA GLN A 48 4.29 -2.84 -4.76
C GLN A 48 2.78 -2.65 -4.68
N PHE A 49 2.15 -2.25 -5.77
CA PHE A 49 0.70 -2.15 -5.89
C PHE A 49 0.02 -3.51 -5.68
N ILE A 50 0.36 -4.53 -6.46
CA ILE A 50 -0.27 -5.86 -6.37
C ILE A 50 -0.10 -6.47 -4.97
N LYS A 51 1.10 -6.37 -4.37
CA LYS A 51 1.33 -6.87 -3.00
C LYS A 51 0.47 -6.14 -1.97
N THR A 52 0.37 -4.82 -2.09
CA THR A 52 -0.41 -4.00 -1.15
C THR A 52 -1.90 -4.24 -1.35
N TYR A 53 -2.35 -4.40 -2.58
CA TYR A 53 -3.71 -4.76 -2.93
C TYR A 53 -4.13 -6.08 -2.24
N HIS A 54 -3.33 -7.14 -2.38
CA HIS A 54 -3.64 -8.44 -1.76
C HIS A 54 -3.58 -8.41 -0.24
N ALA A 55 -2.66 -7.63 0.33
CA ALA A 55 -2.61 -7.42 1.78
C ALA A 55 -3.86 -6.69 2.28
N LEU A 56 -4.30 -5.66 1.55
CA LEU A 56 -5.50 -4.91 1.85
C LEU A 56 -6.76 -5.77 1.71
N GLU A 57 -6.89 -6.56 0.65
CA GLU A 57 -8.04 -7.43 0.41
C GLU A 57 -8.27 -8.41 1.56
N SER A 58 -7.20 -9.02 2.08
CA SER A 58 -7.27 -9.89 3.25
C SER A 58 -7.73 -9.13 4.51
N VAL A 59 -7.18 -7.94 4.77
CA VAL A 59 -7.48 -7.17 5.98
C VAL A 59 -8.86 -6.52 5.93
N ILE A 60 -9.25 -6.00 4.79
CA ILE A 60 -10.52 -5.30 4.59
C ILE A 60 -11.69 -6.27 4.79
N ALA A 61 -11.60 -7.48 4.25
CA ALA A 61 -12.59 -8.51 4.50
C ALA A 61 -12.73 -8.81 6.00
N ASP A 62 -11.62 -8.93 6.74
CA ASP A 62 -11.65 -9.18 8.18
C ASP A 62 -12.19 -7.99 8.97
N VAL A 63 -11.84 -6.76 8.61
CA VAL A 63 -12.25 -5.53 9.30
C VAL A 63 -13.75 -5.26 9.14
N ILE A 64 -14.26 -5.40 7.92
CA ILE A 64 -15.68 -5.16 7.60
C ILE A 64 -16.56 -6.24 8.22
N ASN A 65 -16.08 -7.48 8.19
CA ASN A 65 -16.82 -8.61 8.71
C ASN A 65 -16.62 -8.82 10.23
N ASP A 66 -15.95 -7.89 10.93
CA ASP A 66 -15.78 -7.97 12.38
C ASP A 66 -17.04 -7.45 13.11
N PRO A 67 -17.79 -8.31 13.83
CA PRO A 67 -19.01 -7.92 14.55
C PRO A 67 -18.75 -7.00 15.74
N LYS A 68 -17.48 -6.69 16.08
CA LYS A 68 -17.11 -5.72 17.11
C LYS A 68 -16.74 -4.35 16.54
N LYS A 69 -16.58 -4.23 15.21
CA LYS A 69 -16.18 -2.99 14.54
C LYS A 69 -17.33 -2.38 13.75
N TYR A 70 -18.04 -3.16 12.96
CA TYR A 70 -19.10 -2.70 12.07
C TYR A 70 -20.37 -3.53 12.14
N ASP A 71 -21.53 -2.86 11.97
CA ASP A 71 -22.84 -3.50 11.96
C ASP A 71 -23.22 -4.01 10.57
N GLN A 72 -23.05 -5.30 10.32
CA GLN A 72 -23.25 -5.87 8.98
C GLN A 72 -24.68 -5.83 8.44
N SER A 73 -25.69 -5.37 9.20
CA SER A 73 -27.08 -5.25 8.72
C SER A 73 -27.35 -3.97 7.90
N PHE A 74 -26.38 -3.54 7.09
CA PHE A 74 -26.41 -2.23 6.42
C PHE A 74 -27.47 -2.07 5.33
N TYR A 75 -27.81 -3.15 4.63
CA TYR A 75 -28.79 -3.14 3.55
C TYR A 75 -30.03 -3.91 3.95
N THR A 76 -31.19 -3.32 3.73
CA THR A 76 -32.46 -4.05 3.80
C THR A 76 -32.54 -5.09 2.67
N ASP A 77 -33.31 -6.17 2.88
CA ASP A 77 -33.56 -7.17 1.83
C ASP A 77 -34.16 -6.55 0.56
N GLU A 78 -34.89 -5.44 0.71
CA GLU A 78 -35.48 -4.65 -0.38
C GLU A 78 -34.40 -3.87 -1.16
N GLU A 79 -33.48 -3.19 -0.48
CA GLU A 79 -32.33 -2.52 -1.14
C GLU A 79 -31.43 -3.54 -1.86
N LEU A 80 -31.21 -4.71 -1.28
CA LEU A 80 -30.42 -5.78 -1.90
C LEU A 80 -31.07 -6.36 -3.15
N ALA A 81 -32.40 -6.41 -3.22
CA ALA A 81 -33.15 -6.96 -4.35
C ALA A 81 -33.14 -6.04 -5.58
N GLU A 82 -32.94 -4.73 -5.39
CA GLU A 82 -32.90 -3.75 -6.47
C GLU A 82 -31.48 -3.47 -7.00
N MET A 83 -30.45 -3.92 -6.28
CA MET A 83 -29.04 -3.67 -6.62
C MET A 83 -28.39 -4.87 -7.33
N THR A 84 -27.54 -4.60 -8.33
CA THR A 84 -26.70 -5.67 -8.91
C THR A 84 -25.53 -5.97 -7.97
N PRO A 85 -25.10 -7.25 -7.81
CA PRO A 85 -24.02 -7.59 -6.88
C PRO A 85 -22.72 -6.79 -7.08
N ASP A 86 -22.41 -6.42 -8.31
CA ASP A 86 -21.21 -5.64 -8.69
C ASP A 86 -21.38 -4.12 -8.50
N SER A 87 -22.53 -3.68 -7.99
CA SER A 87 -22.81 -2.26 -7.64
C SER A 87 -22.85 -2.02 -6.13
N ILE A 88 -22.81 -3.07 -5.31
CA ILE A 88 -22.94 -2.95 -3.86
C ILE A 88 -21.57 -2.71 -3.24
N HIS A 89 -21.16 -1.45 -3.24
CA HIS A 89 -20.00 -0.99 -2.50
C HIS A 89 -20.16 -1.24 -1.00
N ILE A 90 -19.06 -1.18 -0.27
CA ILE A 90 -19.20 -1.06 1.18
C ILE A 90 -19.91 0.25 1.53
N ASP A 91 -20.87 0.14 2.44
CA ASP A 91 -21.57 1.26 3.03
C ASP A 91 -21.01 1.60 4.41
N PHE A 92 -20.20 2.64 4.48
CA PHE A 92 -19.73 3.22 5.72
C PHE A 92 -20.61 4.38 6.21
N ARG A 93 -21.90 4.50 5.83
CA ARG A 93 -22.80 5.59 6.29
C ARG A 93 -23.03 5.61 7.79
N TYR A 94 -22.79 4.50 8.48
CA TYR A 94 -23.03 4.39 9.91
C TYR A 94 -21.73 4.41 10.70
N LYS A 95 -21.78 5.01 11.89
CA LYS A 95 -20.65 5.00 12.84
C LYS A 95 -20.29 3.55 13.22
N PRO A 96 -19.01 3.25 13.47
CA PRO A 96 -18.62 1.95 14.02
C PRO A 96 -19.24 1.74 15.41
N TYR A 97 -19.19 0.51 15.91
CA TYR A 97 -19.66 0.22 17.27
C TYR A 97 -18.87 1.03 18.31
N GLU A 98 -19.55 1.48 19.36
CA GLU A 98 -18.95 2.27 20.43
C GLU A 98 -17.88 1.50 21.22
N THR A 99 -17.92 0.17 21.16
CA THR A 99 -16.93 -0.73 21.74
C THR A 99 -15.65 -0.85 20.91
N ALA A 100 -15.64 -0.35 19.67
CA ALA A 100 -14.48 -0.44 18.80
C ALA A 100 -13.33 0.40 19.36
N LYS A 101 -12.14 -0.21 19.42
CA LYS A 101 -10.92 0.41 19.91
C LYS A 101 -9.75 0.04 19.00
N VAL A 102 -8.81 0.96 18.83
CA VAL A 102 -7.60 0.83 18.02
C VAL A 102 -6.43 1.52 18.69
N THR A 103 -5.24 0.97 18.50
CA THR A 103 -3.99 1.60 18.97
C THR A 103 -3.12 1.89 17.76
N TYR A 104 -2.55 3.08 17.69
CA TYR A 104 -1.76 3.51 16.55
C TYR A 104 -0.62 4.44 16.96
N ILE A 105 0.37 4.60 16.08
CA ILE A 105 1.46 5.57 16.25
C ILE A 105 1.13 6.83 15.46
N ASP A 106 1.13 7.98 16.13
CA ASP A 106 0.89 9.29 15.49
C ASP A 106 2.12 9.82 14.73
N ASP A 107 1.95 10.94 14.02
CA ASP A 107 3.02 11.63 13.27
C ASP A 107 4.24 12.04 14.13
N ASN A 108 4.08 12.10 15.45
CA ASN A 108 5.17 12.42 16.37
C ASN A 108 5.85 11.17 16.93
N GLY A 109 5.49 9.98 16.44
CA GLY A 109 6.01 8.71 16.92
C GLY A 109 5.45 8.28 18.27
N LYS A 110 4.33 8.87 18.72
CA LYS A 110 3.71 8.55 20.01
C LYS A 110 2.54 7.59 19.82
N GLU A 111 2.46 6.59 20.69
CA GLU A 111 1.31 5.69 20.75
C GLU A 111 0.06 6.44 21.24
N GLN A 112 -1.04 6.23 20.53
CA GLN A 112 -2.35 6.79 20.79
C GLN A 112 -3.39 5.67 20.75
N THR A 113 -4.45 5.82 21.54
CA THR A 113 -5.61 4.93 21.50
C THR A 113 -6.82 5.73 21.04
N LYS A 114 -7.58 5.17 20.10
CA LYS A 114 -8.87 5.70 19.67
C LYS A 114 -9.98 4.68 19.94
N GLY A 115 -11.16 5.18 20.25
CA GLY A 115 -12.29 4.41 20.79
C GLY A 115 -12.71 4.91 22.17
N LEU A 116 -13.97 4.65 22.52
CA LEU A 116 -14.49 4.97 23.84
C LEU A 116 -14.21 3.81 24.80
N ASP A 117 -13.90 4.14 26.04
CA ASP A 117 -13.83 3.12 27.08
C ASP A 117 -15.23 2.58 27.41
N SER A 118 -15.40 1.27 27.34
CA SER A 118 -16.70 0.61 27.48
C SER A 118 -17.28 0.70 28.90
N GLN A 119 -16.47 0.99 29.91
CA GLN A 119 -16.91 1.09 31.30
C GLN A 119 -17.15 2.54 31.73
N THR A 120 -16.32 3.46 31.24
CA THR A 120 -16.32 4.86 31.68
C THR A 120 -16.86 5.85 30.65
N GLY A 121 -17.04 5.41 29.39
CA GLY A 121 -17.44 6.26 28.27
C GLY A 121 -16.40 7.32 27.89
N LYS A 122 -15.19 7.28 28.47
CA LYS A 122 -14.11 8.25 28.23
C LYS A 122 -13.24 7.82 27.06
N GLY A 123 -12.79 8.76 26.24
CA GLY A 123 -11.90 8.52 25.12
C GLY A 123 -12.25 9.39 23.92
N THR A 124 -11.57 9.17 22.81
CA THR A 124 -11.87 9.82 21.53
C THR A 124 -12.62 8.82 20.66
N ALA A 125 -13.89 9.05 20.39
CA ALA A 125 -14.70 8.13 19.60
C ALA A 125 -14.15 7.98 18.16
N LEU A 126 -14.24 6.77 17.63
CA LEU A 126 -14.12 6.54 16.19
C LEU A 126 -15.38 7.11 15.52
N THR A 127 -15.18 7.87 14.45
CA THR A 127 -16.29 8.44 13.68
C THR A 127 -16.48 7.66 12.40
N GLN A 128 -17.65 7.81 11.79
CA GLN A 128 -17.94 7.31 10.45
C GLN A 128 -16.79 7.59 9.47
N ASP A 129 -16.29 8.83 9.46
CA ASP A 129 -15.29 9.29 8.50
C ASP A 129 -13.90 8.69 8.68
N ASN A 130 -13.51 8.25 9.87
CA ASN A 130 -12.12 7.86 10.16
C ASN A 130 -11.93 6.42 10.61
N ALA A 131 -13.03 5.72 10.91
CA ALA A 131 -12.98 4.39 11.49
C ALA A 131 -12.22 3.38 10.61
N ILE A 132 -12.56 3.31 9.32
CA ILE A 132 -11.93 2.36 8.39
C ILE A 132 -10.41 2.60 8.27
N CYS A 133 -9.98 3.85 8.20
CA CYS A 133 -8.57 4.21 8.19
C CYS A 133 -7.87 3.67 9.43
N TYR A 134 -8.40 3.92 10.63
CA TYR A 134 -7.79 3.42 11.86
C TYR A 134 -7.82 1.89 12.00
N PHE A 135 -8.89 1.23 11.55
CA PHE A 135 -8.96 -0.23 11.57
C PHE A 135 -7.94 -0.87 10.65
N ILE A 136 -7.68 -0.29 9.48
CA ILE A 136 -6.64 -0.79 8.57
C ILE A 136 -5.26 -0.56 9.18
N ALA A 137 -5.03 0.60 9.80
CA ALA A 137 -3.79 0.90 10.51
C ALA A 137 -3.50 -0.08 11.66
N ASP A 138 -4.53 -0.57 12.33
CA ASP A 138 -4.43 -1.55 13.43
C ASP A 138 -4.05 -2.96 12.92
N GLN A 139 -4.39 -3.29 11.68
CA GLN A 139 -4.17 -4.63 11.10
C GLN A 139 -2.92 -4.70 10.19
N LEU A 140 -2.54 -3.59 9.57
CA LEU A 140 -1.37 -3.51 8.70
C LEU A 140 -0.16 -2.94 9.43
N ASN A 141 1.02 -3.48 9.10
CA ASN A 141 2.28 -2.95 9.59
C ASN A 141 2.57 -1.59 8.94
N THR A 142 2.36 -0.52 9.71
CA THR A 142 2.67 0.86 9.30
C THR A 142 4.07 1.28 9.74
N ILE A 143 4.67 2.23 9.02
CA ILE A 143 5.92 2.88 9.39
C ILE A 143 5.69 4.39 9.44
N GLY A 144 6.01 4.98 10.59
CA GLY A 144 5.81 6.40 10.84
C GLY A 144 4.40 6.68 11.39
N GLY A 145 3.96 7.92 11.23
CA GLY A 145 2.66 8.34 11.71
C GLY A 145 1.50 7.90 10.83
N ILE A 146 0.35 7.79 11.49
CA ILE A 146 -0.96 7.64 10.85
C ILE A 146 -1.76 8.91 11.08
N ASN A 147 -2.39 9.40 10.02
CA ASN A 147 -3.32 10.53 10.05
C ASN A 147 -4.64 10.14 9.37
N CYS A 148 -5.62 9.80 10.21
CA CYS A 148 -6.99 9.54 9.79
C CYS A 148 -7.96 10.63 10.28
N GLU A 149 -7.46 11.77 10.78
CA GLU A 149 -8.34 12.83 11.31
C GLU A 149 -8.66 13.91 10.27
N ASN A 150 -7.79 14.08 9.27
CA ASN A 150 -7.87 15.17 8.31
C ASN A 150 -6.97 14.92 7.10
N ASN A 151 -7.17 15.72 6.04
CA ASN A 151 -6.41 15.60 4.79
C ASN A 151 -4.99 16.21 4.84
N ASN A 152 -4.48 16.59 6.01
CA ASN A 152 -3.16 17.23 6.11
C ASN A 152 -2.00 16.27 5.77
N GLY A 153 -2.25 14.96 5.75
CA GLY A 153 -1.26 13.97 5.43
C GLY A 153 -0.29 13.65 6.57
N ILE A 154 0.76 12.88 6.28
CA ILE A 154 1.77 12.41 7.26
C ILE A 154 3.17 12.93 6.93
N THR A 155 4.11 12.80 7.88
CA THR A 155 5.53 13.14 7.66
C THR A 155 6.33 11.92 7.20
N ILE A 156 6.94 12.01 6.02
CA ILE A 156 7.79 10.98 5.43
C ILE A 156 9.18 11.55 5.21
N ASN A 157 10.20 10.95 5.84
CA ASN A 157 11.60 11.39 5.74
C ASN A 157 11.79 12.90 6.04
N GLY A 158 11.07 13.42 7.04
CA GLY A 158 11.13 14.84 7.44
C GLY A 158 10.34 15.79 6.53
N LYS A 159 9.66 15.30 5.51
CA LYS A 159 8.79 16.09 4.63
C LYS A 159 7.33 15.70 4.82
N LYS A 160 6.45 16.68 4.99
CA LYS A 160 5.00 16.45 5.02
C LYS A 160 4.48 16.16 3.63
N VAL A 161 3.74 15.06 3.47
CA VAL A 161 3.07 14.67 2.22
C VAL A 161 1.57 14.69 2.45
N GLY A 162 0.87 15.62 1.80
CA GLY A 162 -0.57 15.83 1.95
C GLY A 162 -1.41 14.68 1.39
N GLY A 163 -2.61 14.48 1.95
CA GLY A 163 -3.57 13.46 1.49
C GLY A 163 -3.22 12.01 1.82
N VAL A 164 -2.01 11.74 2.35
CA VAL A 164 -1.59 10.40 2.77
C VAL A 164 -2.11 10.08 4.17
N ASN A 165 -2.84 8.98 4.33
CA ASN A 165 -3.32 8.56 5.65
C ASN A 165 -2.27 7.77 6.42
N MET A 166 -1.56 6.86 5.76
CA MET A 166 -0.54 6.04 6.38
C MET A 166 0.46 5.52 5.36
N ARG A 167 1.63 5.13 5.85
CA ARG A 167 2.65 4.43 5.06
C ARG A 167 2.87 3.03 5.62
N LEU A 168 2.85 2.04 4.74
CA LEU A 168 3.08 0.64 5.07
C LEU A 168 4.58 0.31 5.12
N SER A 169 4.92 -0.78 5.80
CA SER A 169 6.30 -1.29 5.85
C SER A 169 6.88 -1.71 4.51
N THR A 170 6.01 -1.97 3.52
CA THR A 170 6.36 -2.18 2.11
C THR A 170 6.84 -0.91 1.40
N GLY A 171 6.74 0.25 2.08
CA GLY A 171 7.09 1.57 1.56
C GLY A 171 5.96 2.27 0.82
N VAL A 172 4.82 1.61 0.63
CA VAL A 172 3.62 2.09 -0.08
C VAL A 172 2.75 2.95 0.84
N CYS A 173 2.15 4.00 0.29
CA CYS A 173 1.22 4.87 1.00
C CYS A 173 -0.24 4.54 0.67
N LEU A 174 -1.08 4.68 1.69
CA LEU A 174 -2.52 4.56 1.59
C LEU A 174 -3.14 5.92 1.79
N ASN A 175 -4.01 6.31 0.85
CA ASN A 175 -4.62 7.63 0.79
C ASN A 175 -6.15 7.47 0.67
N ASN A 176 -6.88 8.51 1.04
CA ASN A 176 -8.35 8.58 0.90
C ASN A 176 -9.13 7.43 1.58
N PHE A 177 -8.62 6.95 2.70
CA PHE A 177 -9.34 6.03 3.60
C PHE A 177 -10.22 6.77 4.61
N GLN A 178 -10.46 8.07 4.40
CA GLN A 178 -11.29 8.91 5.24
C GLN A 178 -12.17 9.82 4.37
N GLY A 179 -13.24 10.36 4.96
CA GLY A 179 -14.14 11.29 4.26
C GLY A 179 -15.19 10.58 3.42
N VAL A 180 -15.95 9.71 4.10
CA VAL A 180 -17.04 8.91 3.54
C VAL A 180 -18.07 9.86 2.91
N ASP A 181 -18.44 9.60 1.65
CA ASP A 181 -19.46 10.39 0.96
C ASP A 181 -20.87 10.10 1.50
N ASP A 182 -21.87 10.86 1.02
CA ASP A 182 -23.27 10.70 1.44
C ASP A 182 -23.87 9.31 1.12
N LYS A 183 -23.18 8.51 0.30
CA LYS A 183 -23.56 7.14 -0.07
C LYS A 183 -22.79 6.09 0.74
N GLY A 184 -21.94 6.49 1.68
CA GLY A 184 -21.17 5.55 2.48
C GLY A 184 -19.88 5.10 1.82
N PHE A 185 -19.51 5.71 0.70
CA PHE A 185 -18.41 5.25 -0.11
C PHE A 185 -17.18 6.15 0.05
N ASN A 186 -16.01 5.53 -0.06
CA ASN A 186 -14.72 6.19 -0.18
C ASN A 186 -14.05 5.71 -1.46
N ASN A 187 -13.19 6.53 -2.06
CA ASN A 187 -12.30 6.13 -3.16
C ASN A 187 -10.88 5.90 -2.62
N PRO A 188 -10.60 4.83 -1.85
CA PRO A 188 -9.28 4.61 -1.32
C PRO A 188 -8.25 4.42 -2.43
N VAL A 189 -7.03 4.85 -2.14
CA VAL A 189 -5.94 4.93 -3.10
C VAL A 189 -4.71 4.23 -2.53
N ILE A 190 -4.09 3.41 -3.38
CA ILE A 190 -2.77 2.83 -3.16
C ILE A 190 -1.77 3.67 -3.97
N ASP A 191 -0.78 4.23 -3.29
CA ASP A 191 0.26 5.08 -3.86
C ASP A 191 1.65 4.47 -3.56
N PRO A 192 2.25 3.70 -4.49
CA PRO A 192 3.56 3.09 -4.30
C PRO A 192 4.69 4.08 -4.04
N ASN A 193 4.53 5.34 -4.48
CA ASN A 193 5.57 6.35 -4.45
C ASN A 193 5.38 7.40 -3.34
N CYS A 194 4.26 7.37 -2.62
CA CYS A 194 3.96 8.29 -1.52
C CYS A 194 4.04 9.76 -1.96
N GLU A 195 3.50 10.07 -3.13
CA GLU A 195 3.46 11.43 -3.69
C GLU A 195 2.17 12.18 -3.31
N GLY A 196 1.18 11.47 -2.75
CA GLY A 196 -0.08 12.01 -2.29
C GLY A 196 -1.23 11.82 -3.30
N THR A 197 -2.42 12.32 -2.94
CA THR A 197 -3.62 12.20 -3.78
C THR A 197 -3.49 13.01 -5.07
N GLY A 198 -3.75 12.40 -6.22
CA GLY A 198 -3.66 13.04 -7.54
C GLY A 198 -2.31 12.93 -8.25
N SER A 199 -1.36 12.16 -7.68
CA SER A 199 -0.11 11.82 -8.36
C SER A 199 -0.33 10.88 -9.54
N ASP A 200 0.63 10.80 -10.46
CA ASP A 200 0.58 9.92 -11.61
C ASP A 200 0.65 8.43 -11.23
N ASN A 201 1.02 8.13 -9.98
CA ASN A 201 1.27 6.79 -9.47
C ASN A 201 0.32 6.40 -8.33
N ALA A 202 -0.72 7.19 -8.10
CA ALA A 202 -1.82 6.84 -7.21
C ALA A 202 -2.86 6.03 -7.98
N TYR A 203 -3.34 4.93 -7.41
CA TYR A 203 -4.31 4.04 -8.04
C TYR A 203 -5.50 3.82 -7.12
N VAL A 204 -6.71 4.10 -7.63
CA VAL A 204 -7.95 3.93 -6.90
C VAL A 204 -8.35 2.46 -6.86
N ILE A 205 -8.86 2.04 -5.71
CA ILE A 205 -9.48 0.72 -5.48
C ILE A 205 -10.93 0.91 -5.07
N HIS A 206 -11.79 -0.01 -5.49
CA HIS A 206 -13.15 -0.13 -5.00
C HIS A 206 -13.23 -1.26 -3.99
N ILE A 207 -13.93 -1.01 -2.89
CA ILE A 207 -14.22 -2.00 -1.86
C ILE A 207 -15.73 -2.28 -1.91
N TYR A 208 -16.09 -3.56 -1.90
CA TYR A 208 -17.46 -4.04 -1.94
C TYR A 208 -17.91 -4.52 -0.57
N LYS A 209 -19.23 -4.64 -0.37
CA LYS A 209 -19.81 -5.02 0.93
C LYS A 209 -19.30 -6.37 1.47
N ASP A 210 -18.93 -7.29 0.57
CA ASP A 210 -18.47 -8.63 0.92
C ASP A 210 -16.96 -8.67 1.19
N GLY A 211 -16.31 -7.51 1.26
CA GLY A 211 -14.87 -7.37 1.44
C GLY A 211 -14.09 -7.59 0.16
N LYS A 212 -14.73 -7.95 -0.97
CA LYS A 212 -14.04 -8.01 -2.25
C LYS A 212 -13.53 -6.63 -2.62
N MET A 213 -12.42 -6.64 -3.33
CA MET A 213 -11.85 -5.44 -3.91
C MET A 213 -11.84 -5.56 -5.43
N THR A 214 -11.89 -4.42 -6.11
CA THR A 214 -11.56 -4.35 -7.53
C THR A 214 -10.74 -3.10 -7.82
N VAL A 215 -10.04 -3.13 -8.94
CA VAL A 215 -9.41 -1.94 -9.52
C VAL A 215 -10.27 -1.57 -10.73
N PRO A 216 -10.94 -0.41 -10.73
CA PRO A 216 -11.73 0.01 -11.89
C PRO A 216 -10.81 0.56 -13.00
N SER A 217 -11.26 0.47 -14.25
CA SER A 217 -10.69 1.31 -15.32
C SER A 217 -11.05 2.77 -15.09
N LYS A 218 -10.32 3.70 -15.71
CA LYS A 218 -10.58 5.13 -15.58
C LYS A 218 -12.01 5.50 -16.02
N ALA A 219 -12.46 4.90 -17.12
CA ALA A 219 -13.80 5.13 -17.66
C ALA A 219 -14.90 4.59 -16.72
N ALA A 220 -14.70 3.38 -16.17
CA ALA A 220 -15.69 2.76 -15.29
C ALA A 220 -15.83 3.52 -13.95
N CYS A 221 -14.70 3.97 -13.37
CA CYS A 221 -14.71 4.68 -12.10
C CYS A 221 -15.49 6.01 -12.16
N ASN A 222 -15.23 6.84 -13.16
CA ASN A 222 -15.91 8.13 -13.32
C ASN A 222 -17.40 7.98 -13.62
N SER A 223 -17.82 6.87 -14.21
CA SER A 223 -19.23 6.61 -14.56
C SER A 223 -20.08 6.20 -13.34
N ASN A 224 -19.44 5.69 -12.27
CA ASN A 224 -20.13 5.26 -11.04
C ASN A 224 -20.09 6.32 -9.93
N GLY A 225 -19.77 7.57 -10.27
CA GLY A 225 -19.69 8.68 -9.31
C GLY A 225 -18.38 8.73 -8.50
N GLY A 226 -17.39 7.91 -8.85
CA GLY A 226 -16.03 8.01 -8.29
C GLY A 226 -15.22 9.12 -8.98
N ASP A 227 -14.27 9.72 -8.25
CA ASP A 227 -13.27 10.63 -8.83
C ASP A 227 -11.95 9.87 -9.05
N CYS A 228 -11.80 9.24 -10.21
CA CYS A 228 -10.55 8.60 -10.64
C CYS A 228 -9.73 9.51 -11.56
N ASN A 229 -9.45 10.74 -11.11
CA ASN A 229 -8.53 11.65 -11.80
C ASN A 229 -7.05 11.26 -11.73
N THR A 230 -6.72 9.99 -11.46
CA THR A 230 -5.35 9.50 -11.55
C THR A 230 -4.98 9.29 -13.03
N ARG A 231 -3.76 9.68 -13.43
CA ARG A 231 -3.38 9.63 -14.86
C ARG A 231 -3.16 8.21 -15.37
N ASN A 232 -2.74 7.30 -14.51
CA ASN A 232 -2.37 5.93 -14.88
C ASN A 232 -3.30 4.85 -14.31
N GLN A 233 -4.56 5.18 -13.99
CA GLN A 233 -5.53 4.19 -13.46
C GLN A 233 -5.63 2.94 -14.35
N ASP A 234 -5.64 3.13 -15.67
CA ASP A 234 -5.78 2.01 -16.62
C ASP A 234 -4.59 1.04 -16.58
N LYS A 235 -3.39 1.49 -16.14
CA LYS A 235 -2.25 0.60 -15.92
C LYS A 235 -2.53 -0.35 -14.76
N ALA A 236 -3.02 0.17 -13.64
CA ALA A 236 -3.39 -0.66 -12.50
C ALA A 236 -4.53 -1.62 -12.84
N PHE A 237 -5.51 -1.18 -13.64
CA PHE A 237 -6.55 -2.05 -14.17
C PHE A 237 -5.94 -3.22 -14.98
N GLU A 238 -5.03 -2.93 -15.92
CA GLU A 238 -4.36 -3.95 -16.73
C GLU A 238 -3.52 -4.91 -15.88
N TRP A 239 -2.80 -4.40 -14.87
CA TRP A 239 -2.04 -5.23 -13.94
C TRP A 239 -2.90 -6.27 -13.24
N MET A 240 -4.16 -5.94 -12.91
CA MET A 240 -5.08 -6.87 -12.29
C MET A 240 -5.63 -7.92 -13.25
N GLN A 241 -5.73 -7.63 -14.56
CA GLN A 241 -6.12 -8.62 -15.58
C GLN A 241 -5.03 -9.68 -15.78
N ASN A 242 -3.76 -9.33 -15.56
CA ASN A 242 -2.66 -10.27 -15.69
C ASN A 242 -1.57 -10.04 -14.63
N GLN A 243 -1.85 -10.51 -13.42
CA GLN A 243 -0.97 -10.35 -12.26
C GLN A 243 0.34 -11.13 -12.37
N THR A 244 0.41 -12.14 -13.26
CA THR A 244 1.59 -13.02 -13.41
C THR A 244 2.67 -12.45 -14.33
N GLN A 245 2.33 -11.47 -15.17
CA GLN A 245 3.30 -10.83 -16.07
C GLN A 245 3.99 -9.66 -15.35
N LEU A 246 5.26 -9.83 -14.99
CA LEU A 246 6.02 -8.83 -14.24
C LEU A 246 6.67 -7.73 -15.11
N ASN A 247 6.62 -7.89 -16.43
CA ASN A 247 7.22 -6.97 -17.39
C ASN A 247 6.11 -6.38 -18.26
N ASP A 248 5.95 -5.06 -18.24
CA ASP A 248 5.20 -4.37 -19.28
C ASP A 248 6.01 -4.49 -20.57
N LYS A 249 5.44 -5.12 -21.60
CA LYS A 249 6.08 -5.16 -22.93
C LYS A 249 6.18 -3.72 -23.44
N LYS A 250 7.36 -3.12 -23.30
CA LYS A 250 7.75 -1.92 -24.06
C LYS A 250 7.92 -2.26 -25.53
#